data_AF-A0AAV4DD57-F1
#
_entry.id   AF-A0AAV4DD57-F1
#
_cell.length_a   1.000
_cell.length_b   1.000
_cell.length_c   1.000
_cell.angle_alpha   90.00
_cell.angle_beta   90.00
_cell.angle_gamma   90.00
#
_symmetry.space_group_name_H-M   'P 1'
#
loop_
_entity.id
_entity.type
_entity.pdbx_description
1 polymer ?
#
loop_
_entity_poly.entity_id
_entity_poly.type
_entity_poly.pdbx_seq_one_letter_code
_entity_poly.pdbx_strand_id
1 'polypeptide(L)'
;MIFLCKIYGISSANGRYPCLWYLTKESDIQYNQGSQPERTLASLSTNYQRFMEFGKGEKKNASCYNCIHQPMLDIPLDRVISPYPHCLLGITIQNDISLCLRMLQIKSIVWFYLTDDATKTNEIETFKQYGGNYVTVTKKTPN
;
A
#
# COMPACT_ATOMS: atom_id res chain seq x y z
N MET A 1 2.49 6.16 2.18
CA MET A 1 2.51 4.68 2.23
C MET A 1 1.49 4.03 1.30
N ILE A 2 0.23 4.50 1.27
CA ILE A 2 -0.86 3.94 0.43
C ILE A 2 -0.46 3.76 -1.05
N PHE A 3 0.25 4.72 -1.64
CA PHE A 3 0.73 4.65 -3.02
C PHE A 3 1.65 3.44 -3.29
N LEU A 4 2.66 3.22 -2.44
CA LEU A 4 3.58 2.09 -2.61
C LEU A 4 2.85 0.76 -2.40
N CYS A 5 1.96 0.66 -1.41
CA CYS A 5 1.14 -0.54 -1.23
C CYS A 5 0.32 -0.87 -2.50
N LYS A 6 -0.27 0.15 -3.14
CA LYS A 6 -0.97 0.01 -4.41
C LYS A 6 -0.06 -0.35 -5.58
N ILE A 7 1.20 0.09 -5.61
CA ILE A 7 2.15 -0.35 -6.64
C ILE A 7 2.49 -1.82 -6.45
N TYR A 8 2.67 -2.25 -5.22
CA TYR A 8 3.19 -3.59 -4.88
C TYR A 8 2.10 -4.64 -4.62
N GLY A 9 0.83 -4.36 -4.90
CA GLY A 9 -0.21 -5.40 -4.76
C GLY A 9 -0.87 -5.50 -3.40
N ILE A 10 -0.55 -4.64 -2.44
CA ILE A 10 -0.95 -4.80 -1.03
C ILE A 10 -2.22 -4.01 -0.72
N SER A 11 -3.21 -4.68 -0.10
CA SER A 11 -4.58 -4.19 0.05
C SER A 11 -4.75 -2.91 0.89
N SER A 12 -3.80 -2.57 1.76
CA SER A 12 -3.51 -1.26 2.37
C SER A 12 -2.77 -1.44 3.72
N ALA A 13 -2.41 -0.33 4.36
CA ALA A 13 -1.79 -0.27 5.68
C ALA A 13 -2.70 -0.73 6.86
N ASN A 14 -4.00 -0.98 6.64
CA ASN A 14 -4.93 -1.45 7.67
C ASN A 14 -5.24 -2.95 7.56
N GLY A 15 -4.48 -3.69 6.76
CA GLY A 15 -4.65 -5.14 6.64
C GLY A 15 -3.86 -5.91 7.69
N ARG A 16 -4.09 -7.23 7.77
CA ARG A 16 -3.45 -8.13 8.76
C ARG A 16 -1.93 -8.06 8.78
N TYR A 17 -1.32 -7.91 7.60
CA TYR A 17 0.11 -7.70 7.38
C TYR A 17 0.36 -6.30 6.78
N PRO A 18 0.42 -5.25 7.62
CA PRO A 18 0.39 -3.86 7.15
C PRO A 18 1.73 -3.38 6.55
N CYS A 19 2.83 -4.07 6.86
CA CYS A 19 4.17 -3.69 6.41
C CYS A 19 4.41 -4.07 4.94
N LEU A 20 5.02 -3.14 4.19
CA LEU A 20 5.42 -3.32 2.79
C LEU A 20 6.68 -4.19 2.65
N TRP A 21 7.60 -4.11 3.60
CA TRP A 21 8.90 -4.80 3.54
C TRP A 21 8.92 -6.14 4.26
N TYR A 22 8.10 -6.32 5.29
CA TYR A 22 8.11 -7.52 6.14
C TYR A 22 6.73 -8.17 6.23
N LEU A 23 6.72 -9.48 6.46
CA LEU A 23 5.52 -10.26 6.74
C LEU A 23 5.15 -10.27 8.23
N THR A 24 5.13 -9.09 8.84
CA THR A 24 4.76 -8.91 10.25
C THR A 24 3.27 -8.64 10.38
N LYS A 25 2.60 -9.31 11.33
CA LYS A 25 1.20 -9.01 11.64
C LYS A 25 1.11 -7.77 12.51
N GLU A 26 -0.01 -7.07 12.44
CA GLU A 26 -0.27 -5.91 13.30
C GLU A 26 -0.09 -6.23 14.81
N SER A 27 -0.56 -7.40 15.26
CA SER A 27 -0.39 -7.89 16.63
C SER A 27 1.06 -8.04 17.07
N ASP A 28 1.97 -8.24 16.12
CA ASP A 28 3.35 -8.63 16.37
C ASP A 28 4.29 -7.42 16.30
N ILE A 29 3.81 -6.24 15.87
CA ILE A 29 4.63 -5.02 15.71
C ILE A 29 5.19 -4.52 17.04
N GLN A 30 4.46 -4.71 18.14
CA GLN A 30 4.88 -4.25 19.47
C GLN A 30 5.93 -5.16 20.12
N TYR A 31 6.04 -6.40 19.64
CA TYR A 31 6.95 -7.39 20.19
C TYR A 31 8.08 -7.59 19.19
N ASN A 32 9.30 -7.17 19.54
CA ASN A 32 10.51 -7.41 18.74
C ASN A 32 10.82 -8.92 18.67
N GLN A 33 10.05 -9.65 17.87
CA GLN A 33 10.21 -11.09 17.69
C GLN A 33 11.15 -11.36 16.52
N GLY A 34 12.46 -11.33 16.79
CA GLY A 34 13.50 -11.88 15.92
C GLY A 34 13.48 -11.43 14.44
N SER A 35 14.12 -12.24 13.58
CA SER A 35 14.16 -12.02 12.13
C SER A 35 12.79 -12.30 11.52
N GLN A 36 12.09 -11.23 11.12
CA GLN A 36 10.82 -11.34 10.39
C GLN A 36 11.08 -11.69 8.92
N PRO A 37 10.22 -12.49 8.26
CA PRO A 37 10.39 -12.78 6.85
C PRO A 37 10.23 -11.51 6.01
N GLU A 38 11.18 -11.28 5.11
CA GLU A 38 11.12 -10.17 4.15
C GLU A 38 10.18 -10.47 2.99
N ARG A 39 9.53 -9.42 2.50
CA ARG A 39 8.77 -9.45 1.26
C ARG A 39 9.73 -9.21 0.10
N THR A 40 9.58 -10.03 -0.93
CA THR A 40 10.23 -9.87 -2.23
C THR A 40 9.19 -9.80 -3.33
N LEU A 41 9.55 -9.30 -4.51
CA LEU A 41 8.69 -9.32 -5.69
C LEU A 41 8.18 -10.73 -6.02
N ALA A 42 9.06 -11.73 -5.88
CA ALA A 42 8.69 -13.14 -6.04
C ALA A 42 7.64 -13.56 -5.01
N SER A 43 7.84 -13.24 -3.72
CA SER A 43 6.85 -13.56 -2.67
C SER A 43 5.50 -12.87 -2.91
N LEU A 44 5.50 -11.62 -3.39
CA LEU A 44 4.28 -10.87 -3.69
C LEU A 44 3.52 -11.51 -4.84
N SER A 45 4.24 -11.93 -5.89
CA SER A 45 3.67 -12.62 -7.05
C SER A 45 3.06 -13.97 -6.66
N THR A 46 3.78 -14.78 -5.86
CA THR A 46 3.26 -16.05 -5.33
C THR A 46 2.03 -15.84 -4.44
N ASN A 47 2.05 -14.82 -3.59
CA ASN A 47 0.91 -14.50 -2.72
C ASN A 47 -0.30 -14.04 -3.51
N TYR A 48 -0.10 -13.29 -4.59
CA TYR A 48 -1.19 -12.92 -5.50
C TYR A 48 -1.77 -14.13 -6.24
N GLN A 49 -0.94 -15.05 -6.72
CA GLN A 49 -1.42 -16.29 -7.33
C GLN A 49 -2.29 -17.09 -6.36
N ARG A 50 -1.85 -17.23 -5.10
CA ARG A 50 -2.65 -17.86 -4.03
C ARG A 50 -3.97 -17.12 -3.78
N PHE A 51 -3.96 -15.78 -3.81
CA PHE A 51 -5.19 -15.00 -3.69
C PHE A 51 -6.17 -15.27 -4.84
N MET A 52 -5.67 -15.43 -6.06
CA MET A 52 -6.51 -15.77 -7.22
C MET A 52 -7.05 -17.21 -7.14
N GLU A 53 -6.20 -18.18 -6.80
CA GLU A 53 -6.54 -19.60 -6.73
C GLU A 53 -7.50 -19.93 -5.58
N PHE A 54 -7.16 -19.48 -4.36
CA PHE A 54 -7.91 -19.83 -3.15
C PHE A 54 -8.94 -18.75 -2.78
N GLY A 55 -8.58 -17.48 -2.96
CA GLY A 55 -9.45 -16.35 -2.63
C GLY A 55 -10.45 -16.00 -3.72
N LYS A 56 -10.33 -16.59 -4.92
CA LYS A 56 -11.19 -16.37 -6.10
C LYS A 56 -11.31 -14.89 -6.50
N GLY A 57 -10.28 -14.08 -6.21
CA GLY A 57 -10.30 -12.64 -6.47
C GLY A 57 -11.21 -11.82 -5.56
N GLU A 58 -11.79 -12.41 -4.50
CA GLU A 58 -12.66 -11.70 -3.57
C GLU A 58 -11.82 -11.05 -2.46
N LYS A 59 -11.87 -9.71 -2.34
CA LYS A 59 -11.06 -8.95 -1.37
C LYS A 59 -11.22 -9.42 0.10
N LYS A 60 -12.40 -9.91 0.49
CA LYS A 60 -12.64 -10.49 1.83
C LYS A 60 -11.80 -11.74 2.12
N ASN A 61 -11.37 -12.44 1.07
CA ASN A 61 -10.52 -13.62 1.13
C ASN A 61 -9.03 -13.28 0.91
N ALA A 62 -8.66 -11.99 0.95
CA ALA A 62 -7.27 -11.54 0.89
C ALA A 62 -6.45 -11.85 2.16
N SER A 63 -6.82 -12.92 2.89
CA SER A 63 -6.11 -13.42 4.06
C SER A 63 -4.68 -13.89 3.74
N CYS A 64 -4.37 -14.11 2.46
CA CYS A 64 -3.05 -14.43 1.91
C CYS A 64 -2.11 -13.20 1.91
N TYR A 65 -1.62 -12.81 3.08
CA TYR A 65 -0.59 -11.76 3.24
C TYR A 65 -0.94 -10.41 2.58
N ASN A 66 -2.23 -10.11 2.47
CA ASN A 66 -2.78 -8.88 1.89
C ASN A 66 -2.44 -8.61 0.41
N CYS A 67 -1.94 -9.59 -0.36
CA CYS A 67 -1.63 -9.39 -1.79
C CYS A 67 -2.88 -9.62 -2.64
N ILE A 68 -3.39 -8.57 -3.29
CA ILE A 68 -4.67 -8.57 -4.03
C ILE A 68 -4.52 -8.32 -5.52
N HIS A 69 -3.33 -7.89 -5.98
CA HIS A 69 -2.99 -7.79 -7.39
C HIS A 69 -1.47 -7.96 -7.58
N GLN A 70 -1.01 -8.12 -8.83
CA GLN A 70 0.42 -8.19 -9.12
C GLN A 70 1.13 -6.85 -8.89
N PRO A 71 2.43 -6.86 -8.51
CA PRO A 71 3.25 -5.66 -8.53
C PRO A 71 3.25 -5.01 -9.91
N MET A 72 3.08 -3.69 -9.96
CA MET A 72 3.10 -2.90 -11.21
C MET A 72 4.51 -2.69 -11.74
N LEU A 73 5.49 -2.65 -10.83
CA LEU A 73 6.87 -2.32 -11.11
C LEU A 73 7.75 -3.51 -10.75
N ASP A 74 8.68 -3.83 -11.64
CA ASP A 74 9.75 -4.80 -11.40
C ASP A 74 10.93 -4.13 -10.67
N ILE A 75 10.62 -3.42 -9.59
CA ILE A 75 11.62 -2.78 -8.72
C ILE A 75 11.67 -3.57 -7.42
N PRO A 76 12.79 -4.25 -7.12
CA PRO A 76 13.01 -4.95 -5.87
C PRO A 76 12.72 -4.07 -4.64
N LEU A 77 12.08 -4.66 -3.62
CA LEU A 77 11.61 -3.93 -2.42
C LEU A 77 12.75 -3.35 -1.57
N ASP A 78 13.93 -3.98 -1.60
CA ASP A 78 15.18 -3.50 -0.99
C ASP A 78 15.72 -2.22 -1.64
N ARG A 79 15.28 -1.92 -2.87
CA ARG A 79 15.61 -0.67 -3.59
C ARG A 79 14.55 0.42 -3.43
N VAL A 80 13.46 0.13 -2.71
CA VAL A 80 12.38 1.09 -2.45
C VAL A 80 12.64 1.80 -1.14
N ILE A 81 12.89 3.10 -1.22
CA ILE A 81 13.09 3.94 -0.05
C ILE A 81 11.74 4.21 0.62
N SER A 82 11.70 4.05 1.95
CA SER A 82 10.53 4.40 2.75
C SER A 82 10.19 5.89 2.56
N PRO A 83 8.91 6.27 2.37
CA PRO A 83 8.53 7.65 2.13
C PRO A 83 8.63 8.47 3.42
N TYR A 84 9.86 8.84 3.79
CA TYR A 84 10.23 9.51 5.02
C TYR A 84 9.34 10.73 5.35
N PRO A 85 9.04 11.64 4.40
CA PRO A 85 8.15 12.77 4.69
C PRO A 85 6.75 12.36 5.15
N HIS A 86 6.21 11.26 4.63
CA HIS A 86 4.89 10.76 5.00
C HIS A 86 4.89 10.05 6.36
N CYS A 87 5.97 9.33 6.67
CA CYS A 87 6.15 8.71 7.99
C CYS A 87 6.30 9.78 9.08
N LEU A 88 7.14 10.78 8.82
CA LEU A 88 7.37 11.88 9.73
C LEU A 88 6.08 12.68 9.97
N LEU A 89 5.30 12.97 8.92
CA LEU A 89 4.00 13.61 9.06
C LEU A 89 3.06 12.78 9.98
N GLY A 90 2.99 11.46 9.79
CA GLY A 90 2.16 10.59 10.63
C GLY A 90 2.54 10.66 12.11
N ILE A 91 3.84 10.63 12.41
CA ILE A 91 4.37 10.77 13.78
C ILE A 91 4.03 12.16 14.35
N THR A 92 4.18 13.22 13.56
CA THR A 92 3.91 14.58 14.03
C THR A 92 2.43 14.83 14.24
N ILE A 93 1.52 14.26 13.43
CA ILE A 93 0.05 14.33 13.69
C ILE A 93 -0.24 13.81 15.10
N GLN A 94 0.45 12.74 15.50
CA GLN A 94 0.19 12.07 16.77
C GLN A 94 0.77 12.81 17.99
N ASN A 95 1.78 13.67 17.80
CA ASN A 95 2.54 14.28 18.89
C ASN A 95 2.46 15.83 18.95
N ASP A 96 2.30 16.53 17.81
CA ASP A 96 2.26 18.00 17.75
C ASP A 96 1.56 18.50 16.46
N ILE A 97 0.36 19.07 16.63
CA ILE A 97 -0.47 19.61 15.55
C ILE A 97 0.22 20.79 14.82
N SER A 98 1.01 21.61 15.52
CA SER A 98 1.61 22.83 14.95
C SER A 98 2.73 22.49 13.95
N LEU A 99 3.54 21.48 14.29
CA LEU A 99 4.56 20.95 13.38
C LEU A 99 3.92 20.34 12.14
N CYS A 100 2.77 19.69 12.34
CA CYS A 100 2.01 19.09 11.28
C CYS A 100 1.50 20.09 10.24
N LEU A 101 0.98 21.23 10.70
CA LEU A 101 0.53 22.32 9.81
C LEU A 101 1.69 22.87 8.97
N ARG A 102 2.89 23.01 9.56
CA ARG A 102 4.10 23.43 8.81
C ARG A 102 4.52 22.41 7.76
N MET A 103 4.48 21.12 8.07
CA MET A 103 4.80 20.07 7.10
C MET A 103 3.78 20.00 5.95
N LEU A 104 2.49 20.25 6.21
CA LEU A 104 1.47 20.35 5.18
C LEU A 104 1.70 21.53 4.24
N GLN A 105 2.16 22.68 4.76
CA GLN A 105 2.54 23.84 3.94
C GLN A 105 3.71 23.52 3.00
N ILE A 106 4.78 22.88 3.50
CA ILE A 106 5.91 22.45 2.68
C ILE A 106 5.46 21.47 1.59
N LYS A 107 4.57 20.53 1.93
CA LYS A 107 4.03 19.55 0.97
C LYS A 107 3.24 20.22 -0.16
N SER A 108 2.45 21.26 0.16
CA SER A 108 1.71 22.07 -0.83
C SER A 108 2.67 22.80 -1.78
N ILE A 109 3.73 23.41 -1.24
CA ILE A 109 4.74 24.12 -2.02
C ILE A 109 5.47 23.15 -2.97
N VAL A 110 5.95 22.01 -2.45
CA VAL A 110 6.61 20.99 -3.27
C VAL A 110 5.67 20.44 -4.34
N TRP A 111 4.41 20.19 -4.00
CA TRP A 111 3.40 19.74 -4.97
C TRP A 111 3.22 20.76 -6.09
N PHE A 112 3.08 22.04 -5.76
CA PHE A 112 2.96 23.12 -6.74
C PHE A 112 4.14 23.15 -7.73
N TYR A 113 5.38 23.03 -7.23
CA TYR A 113 6.57 22.98 -8.09
C TYR A 113 6.67 21.70 -8.94
N LEU A 114 6.15 20.57 -8.46
CA LEU A 114 6.20 19.31 -9.19
C LEU A 114 5.07 19.16 -10.23
N THR A 115 3.95 19.88 -10.05
CA THR A 115 2.81 19.83 -10.98
C THR A 115 2.92 20.78 -12.17
N ASP A 116 3.92 21.66 -12.18
CA ASP A 116 4.16 22.59 -13.30
C ASP A 116 4.74 21.89 -14.54
N ASP A 117 5.28 20.67 -14.38
CA ASP A 117 5.76 19.84 -15.49
C ASP A 117 4.62 18.93 -15.98
N ALA A 118 3.74 19.52 -16.79
CA ALA A 118 2.55 18.88 -17.32
C ALA A 118 2.89 17.75 -18.31
N THR A 119 2.95 16.51 -17.84
CA THR A 119 2.70 15.35 -18.69
C THR A 119 1.95 14.23 -17.96
N LYS A 120 0.95 13.67 -18.68
CA LYS A 120 0.25 12.38 -18.47
C LYS A 120 -1.06 12.39 -17.67
N THR A 121 -2.15 12.79 -18.34
CA THR A 121 -3.53 12.57 -17.88
C THR A 121 -4.00 11.11 -18.00
N ASN A 122 -3.63 10.38 -19.06
CA ASN A 122 -4.12 9.00 -19.30
C ASN A 122 -3.48 7.94 -18.39
N GLU A 123 -2.19 8.07 -18.06
CA GLU A 123 -1.50 7.10 -17.19
C GLU A 123 -1.95 7.25 -15.73
N ILE A 124 -2.24 8.49 -15.30
CA ILE A 124 -2.79 8.78 -13.97
C ILE A 124 -4.20 8.19 -13.80
N GLU A 125 -5.06 8.27 -14.83
CA GLU A 125 -6.38 7.63 -14.78
C GLU A 125 -6.30 6.10 -14.74
N THR A 126 -5.44 5.52 -15.57
CA THR A 126 -5.16 4.08 -15.54
C THR A 126 -4.65 3.65 -14.16
N PHE A 127 -3.77 4.43 -13.54
CA PHE A 127 -3.25 4.20 -12.20
C PHE A 127 -4.34 4.32 -11.11
N LYS A 128 -5.27 5.27 -11.25
CA LYS A 128 -6.43 5.40 -10.33
C LYS A 128 -7.34 4.17 -10.37
N GLN A 129 -7.49 3.55 -11.54
CA GLN A 129 -8.30 2.36 -11.75
C GLN A 129 -7.58 1.04 -11.39
N TYR A 130 -6.24 1.04 -11.40
CA TYR A 130 -5.44 -0.14 -11.13
C TYR A 130 -5.65 -0.69 -9.72
N GLY A 131 -5.78 -2.01 -9.61
CA GLY A 131 -6.07 -2.72 -8.36
C GLY A 131 -7.52 -2.58 -7.87
N GLY A 132 -8.40 -1.89 -8.59
CA GLY A 132 -9.84 -1.78 -8.29
C GLY A 132 -10.72 -2.91 -8.85
N ASN A 133 -10.17 -3.79 -9.70
CA ASN A 133 -10.90 -4.84 -10.40
C ASN A 133 -11.01 -6.15 -9.59
N TYR A 134 -11.53 -6.06 -8.38
CA TYR A 134 -11.88 -7.24 -7.57
C TYR A 134 -13.38 -7.54 -7.65
N VAL A 135 -13.76 -8.81 -7.56
CA VAL A 135 -15.17 -9.22 -7.61
C VAL A 135 -15.92 -8.60 -6.43
N THR A 136 -16.68 -7.54 -6.69
CA THR A 136 -17.63 -6.97 -5.73
C THR A 136 -18.79 -7.93 -5.62
N VAL A 137 -18.85 -8.70 -4.53
CA VAL A 137 -20.06 -9.45 -4.19
C VAL A 137 -21.15 -8.42 -3.90
N THR A 138 -21.98 -8.10 -4.90
CA THR A 138 -23.25 -7.42 -4.68
C THR A 138 -24.03 -8.25 -3.68
N LYS A 139 -24.24 -7.69 -2.47
CA LYS A 139 -25.15 -8.28 -1.50
C LYS A 139 -26.50 -8.46 -2.19
N LYS A 140 -26.88 -9.70 -2.49
CA LYS A 140 -28.28 -10.01 -2.79
C LYS A 140 -29.06 -9.69 -1.52
N THR A 141 -29.90 -8.67 -1.60
CA THR A 141 -30.94 -8.40 -0.62
C THR A 141 -31.81 -9.66 -0.50
N PRO A 142 -32.00 -10.23 0.69
CA PRO A 142 -32.97 -11.30 0.86
C PRO A 142 -34.38 -10.71 0.63
N ASN A 143 -35.14 -11.37 -0.26
CA ASN A 143 -36.59 -11.16 -0.43
C ASN A 143 -37.35 -11.62 0.82
#